data_AF-A0A1I4CIR1-F1
#
_entry.id   AF-A0A1I4CIR1-F1
#
_cell.length_a   1.000
_cell.length_b   1.000
_cell.length_c   1.000
_cell.angle_alpha   90.00
_cell.angle_beta   90.00
_cell.angle_gamma   90.00
#
_symmetry.space_group_name_H-M   'P 1'
#
loop_
_entity.id
_entity.type
_entity.pdbx_description
1 polymer ?
#
loop_
_entity_poly.entity_id
_entity_poly.type
_entity_poly.pdbx_seq_one_letter_code
_entity_poly.pdbx_strand_id
1 'polypeptide(L)'
;MTGWTEVANQAQVELERFGLPATVMRAEEDFSVASPGVQILVCSARPFGVVLNWEPPIAGTPEFTKVVLDGAVNSPLLTYVAKGRIAMLDASAAILNSAGFITMKDYANGDGSTYDYRVLFAPKVSIIER
;
A
#
# COMPACT_ATOMS: atom_id res chain seq x y z
N MET A 1 -13.24 -11.80 -16.16
CA MET A 1 -12.11 -11.64 -15.23
C MET A 1 -11.95 -10.17 -14.95
N THR A 2 -11.95 -9.77 -13.68
CA THR A 2 -11.76 -8.38 -13.25
C THR A 2 -10.29 -8.01 -13.44
N GLY A 3 -10.00 -6.89 -14.12
CA GLY A 3 -8.61 -6.43 -14.32
C GLY A 3 -7.98 -5.86 -13.05
N TRP A 4 -6.66 -5.80 -12.97
CA TRP A 4 -5.96 -5.32 -11.77
C TRP A 4 -6.32 -3.89 -11.36
N THR A 5 -6.52 -3.01 -12.34
CA THR A 5 -6.98 -1.64 -12.10
C THR A 5 -8.32 -1.61 -11.38
N GLU A 6 -9.23 -2.52 -11.73
CA GLU A 6 -10.55 -2.59 -11.10
C GLU A 6 -10.46 -3.11 -9.66
N VAL A 7 -9.59 -4.10 -9.39
CA VAL A 7 -9.28 -4.53 -8.02
C VAL A 7 -8.70 -3.37 -7.20
N ALA A 8 -7.78 -2.60 -7.78
CA ALA A 8 -7.16 -1.45 -7.13
C ALA A 8 -8.18 -0.34 -6.80
N ASN A 9 -9.05 -0.01 -7.75
CA ASN A 9 -10.11 0.99 -7.55
C ASN A 9 -11.09 0.57 -6.45
N GLN A 10 -11.50 -0.70 -6.42
CA GLN A 10 -12.39 -1.20 -5.36
C GLN A 10 -11.70 -1.16 -3.99
N ALA A 11 -10.41 -1.51 -3.93
CA ALA A 11 -9.64 -1.40 -2.70
C ALA A 11 -9.50 0.05 -2.24
N GLN A 12 -9.33 1.01 -3.17
CA GLN A 12 -9.28 2.44 -2.86
C GLN A 12 -10.57 2.89 -2.19
N VAL A 13 -11.72 2.62 -2.82
CA VAL A 13 -13.04 3.01 -2.30
C VAL A 13 -13.26 2.45 -0.89
N GLU A 14 -12.88 1.20 -0.66
CA GLU A 14 -13.07 0.58 0.65
C GLU A 14 -12.15 1.18 1.72
N LEU A 15 -10.87 1.45 1.40
CA LEU A 15 -9.96 2.12 2.33
C LEU A 15 -10.43 3.54 2.68
N GLU A 16 -10.85 4.31 1.68
CA GLU A 16 -11.39 5.66 1.87
C GLU A 16 -12.67 5.66 2.71
N ARG A 17 -13.54 4.66 2.53
CA ARG A 17 -14.75 4.46 3.35
C ARG A 17 -14.42 4.26 4.83
N PHE A 18 -13.27 3.67 5.15
CA PHE A 18 -12.77 3.51 6.52
C PHE A 18 -11.92 4.71 6.99
N GLY A 19 -11.84 5.79 6.21
CA GLY A 19 -11.13 7.00 6.57
C GLY A 19 -9.62 6.94 6.35
N LEU A 20 -9.13 5.96 5.57
CA LEU A 20 -7.74 5.91 5.13
C LEU A 20 -7.62 6.54 3.74
N PRO A 21 -6.95 7.69 3.59
CA PRO A 21 -6.66 8.24 2.27
C PRO A 21 -5.91 7.21 1.44
N ALA A 22 -6.40 6.96 0.23
CA ALA A 22 -5.80 5.99 -0.67
C ALA A 22 -5.66 6.58 -2.08
N THR A 23 -4.63 6.17 -2.80
CA THR A 23 -4.40 6.63 -4.18
C THR A 23 -3.95 5.45 -5.03
N VAL A 24 -4.66 5.20 -6.12
CA VAL A 24 -4.26 4.21 -7.13
C VAL A 24 -3.17 4.81 -8.01
N MET A 25 -2.06 4.11 -8.15
CA MET A 25 -0.94 4.50 -8.98
C MET A 25 -0.55 3.35 -9.91
N ARG A 26 -0.07 3.67 -11.10
CA ARG A 26 0.62 2.68 -11.94
C ARG A 26 2.09 2.65 -11.58
N ALA A 27 2.73 1.48 -11.71
CA ALA A 27 4.16 1.33 -11.41
C ALA A 27 5.09 2.24 -12.24
N GLU A 28 4.60 2.78 -13.36
CA GLU A 28 5.33 3.67 -14.27
C GLU A 28 5.16 5.16 -13.93
N GLU A 29 4.29 5.49 -12.97
CA GLU A 29 4.02 6.86 -12.54
C GLU A 29 5.09 7.37 -11.55
N ASP A 30 5.35 8.67 -11.55
CA ASP A 30 6.35 9.30 -10.69
C ASP A 30 5.89 9.30 -9.22
N PHE A 31 6.62 8.55 -8.40
CA PHE A 31 6.37 8.42 -6.96
C PHE A 31 6.70 9.68 -6.14
N SER A 32 7.40 10.66 -6.72
CA SER A 32 7.83 11.87 -6.01
C SER A 32 6.69 12.84 -5.66
N VAL A 33 5.49 12.64 -6.24
CA VAL A 33 4.31 13.52 -6.06
C VAL A 33 3.18 12.80 -5.31
N ALA A 34 3.45 11.65 -4.72
CA ALA A 34 2.40 10.87 -4.08
C ALA A 34 1.82 11.60 -2.85
N SER A 35 0.50 11.60 -2.73
CA SER A 35 -0.18 12.12 -1.55
C SER A 35 0.04 11.20 -0.35
N PRO A 36 0.14 11.74 0.88
CA PRO A 36 0.20 10.94 2.09
C PRO A 36 -0.97 9.96 2.19
N GLY A 37 -0.70 8.72 2.59
CA GLY A 37 -1.71 7.68 2.72
C GLY A 37 -1.32 6.35 2.10
N VAL A 38 -2.33 5.52 1.83
CA VAL A 38 -2.16 4.21 1.19
C VAL A 38 -1.97 4.40 -0.30
N GLN A 39 -0.83 3.96 -0.81
CA GLN A 39 -0.60 3.86 -2.25
C GLN A 39 -1.02 2.47 -2.72
N ILE A 40 -1.86 2.40 -3.74
CA ILE A 40 -2.33 1.14 -4.33
C ILE A 40 -1.70 1.03 -5.72
N LEU A 41 -0.62 0.25 -5.80
CA LEU A 41 0.22 0.12 -6.98
C LEU A 41 -0.32 -0.97 -7.88
N VAL A 42 -0.62 -0.62 -9.13
CA VAL A 42 -0.91 -1.59 -10.20
C VAL A 42 0.39 -1.89 -10.93
N CYS A 43 0.95 -3.06 -10.66
CA CYS A 43 2.24 -3.51 -11.14
C CYS A 43 2.11 -4.44 -12.35
N SER A 44 2.71 -4.03 -13.47
CA SER A 44 2.86 -4.84 -14.69
C SER A 44 4.05 -5.79 -14.64
N ALA A 45 4.97 -5.60 -13.69
CA ALA A 45 6.13 -6.44 -13.40
C ALA A 45 6.11 -6.95 -11.95
N ARG A 46 7.08 -7.79 -11.56
CA ARG A 46 7.14 -8.37 -10.20
C ARG A 46 7.17 -7.27 -9.13
N PRO A 47 6.36 -7.35 -8.07
CA PRO A 47 5.24 -8.30 -7.87
C PRO A 47 4.05 -7.98 -8.79
N PHE A 48 3.65 -8.92 -9.66
CA PHE A 48 2.55 -8.71 -10.61
C PHE A 48 1.20 -8.52 -9.89
N GLY A 49 0.38 -7.56 -10.34
CA GLY A 49 -0.96 -7.33 -9.80
C GLY A 49 -1.06 -6.07 -8.94
N VAL A 50 -1.78 -6.14 -7.81
CA VAL A 50 -2.03 -4.99 -6.93
C VAL A 50 -1.22 -5.11 -5.65
N VAL A 51 -0.46 -4.07 -5.32
CA VAL A 51 0.38 -3.98 -4.12
C VAL A 51 0.05 -2.72 -3.32
N LEU A 52 0.02 -2.84 -1.99
CA LEU A 52 -0.14 -1.74 -1.07
C LEU A 52 1.24 -1.23 -0.65
N ASN A 53 1.39 0.09 -0.70
CA ASN A 53 2.47 0.83 -0.09
C ASN A 53 1.89 1.92 0.82
N TRP A 54 2.72 2.54 1.64
CA TRP A 54 2.32 3.62 2.54
C TRP A 54 3.28 4.80 2.40
N GLU A 55 2.71 5.95 2.07
CA GLU A 55 3.40 7.24 2.02
C GLU A 55 3.20 7.97 3.35
N PRO A 56 4.25 8.09 4.18
CA PRO A 56 4.10 8.74 5.47
C PRO A 56 3.88 10.25 5.28
N PRO A 57 3.02 10.91 6.07
CA PRO A 57 2.78 12.35 5.96
C PRO A 57 4.03 13.22 6.09
N ILE A 58 5.08 12.70 6.74
CA ILE A 58 6.33 13.42 6.92
C ILE A 58 7.30 13.28 5.75
N ALA A 59 7.03 12.44 4.74
CA ALA A 59 7.95 12.14 3.65
C ALA A 59 8.44 13.38 2.88
N GLY A 60 7.55 14.38 2.72
CA GLY A 60 7.87 15.64 2.05
C GLY A 60 8.48 16.72 2.94
N THR A 61 8.70 16.45 4.24
CA THR A 61 9.22 17.46 5.17
C THR A 61 10.74 17.63 5.02
N PRO A 62 11.28 18.87 5.11
CA PRO A 62 12.72 19.11 5.02
C PRO A 62 13.54 18.28 6.01
N GLU A 63 13.01 18.07 7.21
CA GLU A 63 13.64 17.28 8.27
C GLU A 63 13.78 15.81 7.86
N PHE A 64 12.71 15.22 7.30
CA PHE A 64 12.75 13.84 6.83
C PHE A 64 13.67 13.69 5.62
N THR A 65 13.55 14.59 4.63
CA THR A 65 14.41 14.61 3.44
C THR A 65 15.88 14.69 3.82
N LYS A 66 16.24 15.57 4.78
CA LYS A 66 17.62 15.69 5.27
C LYS A 66 18.12 14.38 5.87
N VAL A 67 17.34 13.77 6.76
CA VAL A 67 17.70 12.49 7.41
C VAL A 67 17.91 11.36 6.39
N VAL A 68 17.09 11.31 5.34
CA VAL A 68 17.22 10.35 4.24
C VAL A 68 18.49 10.63 3.42
N LEU A 69 18.73 11.89 3.03
CA LEU A 69 19.90 12.29 2.23
C LEU A 69 21.22 12.12 2.98
N ASP A 70 21.22 12.37 4.29
CA ASP A 70 22.40 12.21 5.16
C ASP A 70 22.74 10.71 5.40
N GLY A 71 21.92 9.77 4.89
CA GLY A 71 22.19 8.34 4.98
C GLY A 71 22.23 7.83 6.42
N ALA A 72 21.49 8.46 7.34
CA ALA A 72 21.52 8.16 8.76
C ALA A 72 20.83 6.83 9.08
N VAL A 73 21.50 5.70 8.78
CA VAL A 73 20.97 4.32 8.85
C VAL A 73 20.41 3.94 10.22
N ASN A 74 20.86 4.61 11.29
CA ASN A 74 20.41 4.40 12.67
C ASN A 74 19.52 5.54 13.20
N SER A 75 18.94 6.34 12.32
CA SER A 75 18.05 7.43 12.72
C SER A 75 16.80 6.88 13.43
N PRO A 76 16.50 7.36 14.66
CA PRO A 76 15.26 7.03 15.34
C PRO A 76 14.02 7.40 14.50
N LEU A 77 14.12 8.47 13.71
CA LEU A 77 13.05 8.91 12.82
C LEU A 77 12.78 7.91 11.70
N LEU A 78 13.83 7.41 11.03
CA LEU A 78 13.68 6.39 9.98
C LEU A 78 13.13 5.08 10.56
N THR A 79 13.59 4.69 11.75
CA THR A 79 13.06 3.50 12.44
C THR A 79 11.59 3.66 12.79
N TYR A 80 11.19 4.84 13.29
CA TYR A 80 9.79 5.15 13.59
C TYR A 80 8.92 5.11 12.34
N VAL A 81 9.37 5.74 11.24
CA VAL A 81 8.65 5.73 9.97
C VAL A 81 8.52 4.33 9.39
N ALA A 82 9.59 3.52 9.43
CA ALA A 82 9.55 2.14 8.94
C ALA A 82 8.53 1.30 9.74
N LYS A 83 8.51 1.44 11.08
CA LYS A 83 7.52 0.77 11.93
C LYS A 83 6.09 1.25 11.64
N GLY A 84 5.90 2.56 11.50
CA GLY A 84 4.63 3.16 11.13
C GLY A 84 4.12 2.64 9.79
N ARG A 85 5.00 2.57 8.78
CA ARG A 85 4.70 2.01 7.46
C ARG A 85 4.17 0.57 7.57
N ILE A 86 4.85 -0.29 8.32
CA ILE A 86 4.42 -1.68 8.53
C ILE A 86 3.04 -1.73 9.22
N ALA A 87 2.86 -0.96 10.30
CA ALA A 87 1.60 -0.94 11.04
C ALA A 87 0.42 -0.47 10.17
N MET A 88 0.63 0.57 9.37
CA MET A 88 -0.40 1.07 8.45
C MET A 88 -0.71 0.08 7.33
N LEU A 89 0.28 -0.63 6.81
CA LEU A 89 0.07 -1.67 5.79
C LEU A 89 -0.66 -2.90 6.35
N ASP A 90 -0.31 -3.33 7.57
CA ASP A 90 -1.04 -4.40 8.27
C ASP A 90 -2.51 -3.99 8.51
N ALA A 91 -2.76 -2.74 8.93
CA ALA A 91 -4.11 -2.21 9.12
C ALA A 91 -4.91 -2.15 7.80
N SER A 92 -4.32 -1.62 6.73
CA SER A 92 -4.95 -1.55 5.41
C SER A 92 -5.30 -2.95 4.88
N ALA A 93 -4.39 -3.91 5.01
CA ALA A 93 -4.63 -5.29 4.60
C ALA A 93 -5.74 -5.95 5.43
N ALA A 94 -5.82 -5.66 6.74
CA ALA A 94 -6.87 -6.16 7.62
C ALA A 94 -8.24 -5.58 7.28
N ILE A 95 -8.32 -4.26 6.98
CA ILE A 95 -9.56 -3.61 6.53
C ILE A 95 -10.06 -4.27 5.24
N LEU A 96 -9.20 -4.38 4.22
CA LEU A 96 -9.57 -5.03 2.97
C LEU A 96 -9.99 -6.48 3.17
N ASN A 97 -9.27 -7.24 4.00
CA ASN A 97 -9.64 -8.62 4.33
C ASN A 97 -11.03 -8.70 4.98
N SER A 98 -11.34 -7.80 5.92
CA SER A 98 -12.65 -7.73 6.59
C SER A 98 -13.79 -7.38 5.63
N ALA A 99 -13.49 -6.64 4.55
CA ALA A 99 -14.41 -6.34 3.47
C ALA A 99 -14.54 -7.47 2.42
N GLY A 100 -13.85 -8.59 2.62
CA GLY A 100 -13.92 -9.77 1.76
C GLY A 100 -12.93 -9.77 0.59
N PHE A 101 -11.95 -8.87 0.57
CA PHE A 101 -10.82 -8.97 -0.36
C PHE A 101 -9.89 -10.12 0.05
N ILE A 102 -9.28 -10.77 -0.95
CA ILE A 102 -8.21 -11.74 -0.71
C ILE A 102 -6.89 -10.96 -0.68
N THR A 103 -6.31 -10.82 0.51
CA THR A 103 -5.01 -10.16 0.72
C THR A 103 -3.92 -11.17 1.05
N MET A 104 -2.67 -10.83 0.74
CA MET A 104 -1.50 -11.67 1.02
C MET A 104 -0.33 -10.80 1.47
N LYS A 105 0.43 -11.26 2.47
CA LYS A 105 1.70 -10.66 2.90
C LYS A 105 2.82 -11.62 2.49
N ASP A 106 3.58 -11.25 1.47
CA ASP A 106 4.64 -12.07 0.87
C ASP A 106 6.02 -11.51 1.23
N TYR A 107 7.03 -12.36 1.35
CA TYR A 107 8.40 -11.91 1.61
C TYR A 107 9.04 -11.44 0.31
N ALA A 108 9.28 -10.14 0.16
CA ALA A 108 9.68 -9.54 -1.11
C ALA A 108 11.00 -10.13 -1.65
N ASN A 109 11.94 -10.47 -0.77
CA ASN A 109 13.29 -10.94 -1.13
C ASN A 109 13.71 -12.28 -0.50
N GLY A 110 12.83 -12.98 0.21
CA GLY A 110 13.17 -14.23 0.91
C GLY A 110 14.20 -14.09 2.04
N ASP A 111 14.64 -12.86 2.35
CA ASP A 111 15.57 -12.52 3.44
C ASP A 111 14.85 -12.23 4.77
N GLY A 112 13.51 -12.27 4.77
CA GLY A 112 12.68 -12.03 5.94
C GLY A 112 12.54 -10.55 6.35
N SER A 113 13.18 -9.62 5.64
CA SER A 113 13.32 -8.23 6.09
C SER A 113 12.29 -7.28 5.47
N THR A 114 11.77 -7.62 4.29
CA THR A 114 10.78 -6.81 3.55
C THR A 114 9.56 -7.63 3.13
N TYR A 115 8.39 -6.99 3.21
CA TYR A 115 7.10 -7.59 2.88
C TYR A 115 6.42 -6.84 1.75
N ASP A 116 5.89 -7.59 0.79
CA ASP A 116 4.93 -7.11 -0.20
C ASP A 116 3.51 -7.38 0.31
N TYR A 117 2.71 -6.33 0.40
CA TYR A 117 1.30 -6.42 0.79
C TYR A 117 0.45 -6.44 -0.48
N ARG A 118 -0.08 -7.60 -0.85
CA ARG A 118 -0.76 -7.81 -2.14
C ARG A 118 -2.27 -7.92 -1.97
N VAL A 119 -3.01 -7.37 -2.92
CA VAL A 119 -4.46 -7.56 -3.07
C VAL A 119 -4.70 -8.44 -4.28
N LEU A 120 -5.12 -9.68 -4.06
CA LEU A 120 -5.22 -10.71 -5.10
C LEU A 120 -6.59 -10.69 -5.77
N PHE A 121 -7.66 -10.47 -5.01
CA PHE A 121 -9.02 -10.46 -5.53
C PHE A 121 -9.91 -9.52 -4.73
N ALA A 122 -10.84 -8.88 -5.42
CA ALA A 122 -11.93 -8.15 -4.81
C ALA A 122 -13.10 -9.09 -4.43
N PRO A 123 -13.93 -8.75 -3.44
CA PRO A 123 -15.10 -9.55 -3.07
C PRO A 123 -16.04 -9.72 -4.26
N LYS A 124 -16.61 -10.92 -4.41
CA LYS A 124 -17.67 -11.15 -5.40
C LYS A 124 -18.95 -10.46 -4.93
N VAL A 125 -19.39 -9.42 -5.63
CA VAL A 125 -20.73 -8.88 -5.43
C VAL A 125 -21.73 -9.97 -5.84
N SER A 126 -22.36 -10.60 -4.85
CA SER A 126 -23.46 -11.51 -5.10
C SER A 126 -24.68 -10.66 -5.40
N ILE A 127 -25.04 -10.53 -6.67
CA ILE A 127 -26.36 -9.97 -7.03
C ILE A 127 -27.36 -11.02 -6.55
N ILE A 128 -28.04 -10.72 -5.44
CA ILE A 128 -29.24 -11.47 -5.06
C ILE A 128 -30.32 -10.99 -6.02
N GLU A 129 -30.54 -11.72 -7.10
CA GLU A 129 -31.75 -11.57 -7.92
C GLU A 129 -32.95 -11.85 -6.99
N ARG A 130 -33.78 -10.83 -6.79
CA ARG A 130 -35.09 -10.93 -6.13
C ARG A 130 -36.17 -10.98 -7.19
#